data_AF-A0A956HAP9-F1
#
_entry.id   AF-A0A956HAP9-F1
#
_cell.length_a   1.000
_cell.length_b   1.000
_cell.length_c   1.000
_cell.angle_alpha   90.00
_cell.angle_beta   90.00
_cell.angle_gamma   90.00
#
_symmetry.space_group_name_H-M   'P 1'
#
loop_
_entity.id
_entity.type
_entity.pdbx_description
1 polymer ?
#
loop_
_entity_poly.entity_id
_entity_poly.type
_entity_poly.pdbx_seq_one_letter_code
_entity_poly.pdbx_strand_id
1 'polypeptide(L)'
;FLLALTNDDLYIEDDQEYAFGYAALTGRVGVYSFARYDPLFNGEARGPDYLDLILARSLKIMAHEIGHMFGLEHCVHYSCVMNGAADLIETDRHPLHLCPVCLRKLQLATGLDPVARYRALREFHEELGFPEELAWIDRRLAYVTGEY
;
A
#
# COMPACT_ATOMS: atom_id res chain seq x y z
N PHE A 1 -10.32 2.04 -14.52
CA PHE A 1 -9.71 1.44 -13.33
C PHE A 1 -10.82 0.75 -12.58
N LEU A 2 -10.66 -0.54 -12.29
CA LEU A 2 -11.58 -1.30 -11.45
C LEU A 2 -10.76 -2.08 -10.44
N LEU A 3 -11.06 -1.92 -9.15
CA LEU A 3 -10.50 -2.75 -8.08
C LEU A 3 -11.68 -3.46 -7.43
N ALA A 4 -11.74 -4.78 -7.57
CA ALA A 4 -12.70 -5.62 -6.88
C ALA A 4 -12.19 -5.92 -5.47
N LEU A 5 -13.08 -5.87 -4.48
CA LEU A 5 -12.79 -6.19 -3.09
C LEU A 5 -13.58 -7.42 -2.68
N THR A 6 -12.94 -8.38 -2.02
CA THR A 6 -13.59 -9.59 -1.52
C THR A 6 -13.09 -9.96 -0.12
N ASN A 7 -13.89 -10.74 0.61
CA ASN A 7 -13.47 -11.41 1.85
C ASN A 7 -13.21 -12.91 1.61
N ASP A 8 -13.29 -13.36 0.37
CA ASP A 8 -12.98 -14.73 -0.03
C ASP A 8 -11.49 -14.88 -0.33
N ASP A 9 -10.93 -16.02 0.01
CA ASP A 9 -9.53 -16.35 -0.26
C ASP A 9 -9.27 -16.48 -1.77
N LEU A 10 -8.10 -16.04 -2.24
CA LEU A 10 -7.78 -15.98 -3.67
C LEU A 10 -6.63 -16.93 -4.03
N TYR A 11 -6.73 -17.49 -5.24
CA TYR A 11 -5.75 -18.37 -5.87
C TYR A 11 -5.61 -17.93 -7.33
N ILE A 12 -4.37 -17.73 -7.80
CA ILE A 12 -4.10 -17.18 -9.15
C ILE A 12 -3.47 -18.26 -10.04
N GLU A 13 -2.37 -18.84 -9.58
CA GLU A 13 -1.63 -19.89 -10.28
C GLU A 13 -1.76 -21.23 -9.53
N ASP A 14 -1.61 -22.34 -10.25
CA ASP A 14 -1.74 -23.69 -9.69
C ASP A 14 -0.67 -24.03 -8.64
N ASP A 15 0.47 -23.33 -8.65
CA ASP A 15 1.61 -23.54 -7.75
C ASP A 15 1.66 -22.56 -6.56
N GLN A 16 0.70 -21.63 -6.46
CA GLN A 16 0.61 -20.70 -5.33
C GLN A 16 -0.33 -21.23 -4.24
N GLU A 17 0.09 -21.11 -2.98
CA GLU A 17 -0.77 -21.48 -1.85
C GLU A 17 -1.96 -20.52 -1.69
N TYR A 18 -1.79 -19.24 -2.04
CA TYR A 18 -2.83 -18.20 -2.03
C TYR A 18 -2.29 -16.89 -2.60
N ALA A 19 -3.17 -15.91 -2.79
CA ALA A 19 -2.84 -14.54 -3.12
C ALA A 19 -3.62 -13.54 -2.26
N PHE A 20 -2.95 -12.44 -1.87
CA PHE A 20 -3.61 -11.31 -1.20
C PHE A 20 -4.40 -10.44 -2.17
N GLY A 21 -3.98 -10.42 -3.43
CA GLY A 21 -4.61 -9.70 -4.50
C GLY A 21 -3.90 -10.00 -5.82
N TYR A 22 -4.49 -9.49 -6.89
CA TYR A 22 -3.90 -9.51 -8.22
C TYR A 22 -4.24 -8.22 -8.92
N ALA A 23 -3.25 -7.56 -9.50
CA ALA A 23 -3.46 -6.49 -10.45
C ALA A 23 -2.89 -6.86 -11.81
N ALA A 24 -3.72 -6.74 -12.85
CA ALA A 24 -3.23 -6.87 -14.21
C ALA A 24 -2.36 -5.64 -14.55
N LEU A 25 -1.09 -5.88 -14.89
CA LEU A 25 -0.15 -4.83 -15.32
C LEU A 25 -0.67 -4.05 -16.53
N THR A 26 -1.50 -4.70 -17.36
CA THR A 26 -2.21 -4.10 -18.49
C THR A 26 -3.71 -4.34 -18.34
N GLY A 27 -4.53 -3.31 -18.56
CA GLY A 27 -6.00 -3.40 -18.47
C GLY A 27 -6.62 -2.64 -17.29
N ARG A 28 -5.81 -2.23 -16.29
CA ARG A 28 -6.24 -1.38 -15.16
C ARG A 28 -7.38 -2.01 -14.35
N VAL A 29 -7.28 -3.31 -14.15
CA VAL A 29 -8.18 -4.10 -13.31
C VAL A 29 -7.38 -4.85 -12.25
N GLY A 30 -7.93 -4.97 -11.05
CA GLY A 30 -7.37 -5.79 -9.99
C GLY A 30 -8.46 -6.34 -9.07
N VAL A 31 -8.10 -7.34 -8.29
CA VAL A 31 -8.92 -7.92 -7.22
C VAL A 31 -8.07 -7.99 -5.95
N TYR A 32 -8.70 -7.76 -4.81
CA TYR A 32 -8.04 -7.74 -3.51
C TYR A 32 -8.88 -8.45 -2.47
N SER A 33 -8.25 -9.27 -1.64
CA SER A 33 -8.91 -10.05 -0.60
C SER A 33 -8.49 -9.65 0.79
N PHE A 34 -9.47 -9.45 1.67
CA PHE A 34 -9.23 -9.24 3.11
C PHE A 34 -9.16 -10.55 3.90
N ALA A 35 -9.43 -11.71 3.28
CA ALA A 35 -9.64 -12.99 3.96
C ALA A 35 -8.53 -13.31 4.98
N ARG A 36 -7.28 -13.10 4.57
CA ARG A 36 -6.08 -13.53 5.31
C ARG A 36 -5.50 -12.47 6.27
N TYR A 37 -6.12 -11.30 6.40
CA TYR A 37 -5.61 -10.26 7.32
C TYR A 37 -6.09 -10.41 8.74
N ASP A 38 -7.24 -11.05 8.94
CA ASP A 38 -7.71 -11.39 10.27
C ASP A 38 -6.79 -12.46 10.87
N PRO A 39 -6.16 -12.20 12.03
CA PRO A 39 -5.35 -13.21 12.71
C PRO A 39 -6.09 -14.55 12.88
N LEU A 40 -7.42 -14.53 13.07
CA LEU A 40 -8.22 -15.75 13.19
C LEU A 40 -8.15 -16.65 11.96
N PHE A 41 -7.96 -16.08 10.76
CA PHE A 41 -7.84 -16.87 9.53
C PHE A 41 -6.65 -17.84 9.62
N ASN A 42 -5.56 -17.41 10.25
CA ASN A 42 -4.35 -18.21 10.45
C ASN A 42 -4.36 -18.97 11.80
N GLY A 43 -5.50 -19.00 12.51
CA GLY A 43 -5.63 -19.61 13.83
C GLY A 43 -4.96 -18.81 14.96
N GLU A 44 -4.58 -17.56 14.72
CA GLU A 44 -3.99 -16.68 15.71
C GLU A 44 -5.07 -15.93 16.49
N ALA A 45 -4.84 -15.68 17.78
CA ALA A 45 -5.75 -14.87 18.57
C ALA A 45 -5.71 -13.40 18.14
N ARG A 46 -6.88 -12.76 18.04
CA ARG A 46 -6.96 -11.31 17.85
C ARG A 46 -6.40 -10.59 19.08
N GLY A 47 -5.36 -9.79 18.88
CA GLY A 47 -4.90 -8.82 19.88
C GLY A 47 -5.89 -7.65 20.04
N PRO A 48 -5.67 -6.76 21.03
CA PRO A 48 -6.53 -5.59 21.23
C PRO A 48 -6.59 -4.66 20.00
N ASP A 49 -5.48 -4.55 19.26
CA ASP A 49 -5.31 -3.62 18.14
C ASP A 49 -5.47 -4.30 16.77
N TYR A 50 -6.13 -5.46 16.71
CA TYR A 50 -6.21 -6.26 15.48
C TYR A 50 -6.93 -5.55 14.33
N LEU A 51 -7.89 -4.67 14.62
CA LEU A 51 -8.57 -3.88 13.60
C LEU A 51 -7.64 -2.84 12.97
N ASP A 52 -6.79 -2.21 13.77
CA ASP A 52 -5.79 -1.24 13.29
C ASP A 52 -4.75 -1.94 12.43
N LEU A 53 -4.34 -3.16 12.82
CA LEU A 53 -3.46 -4.01 12.01
C LEU A 53 -4.09 -4.38 10.67
N ILE A 54 -5.36 -4.82 10.67
CA ILE A 54 -6.09 -5.14 9.43
C ILE A 54 -6.20 -3.91 8.55
N LEU A 55 -6.53 -2.74 9.10
CA LEU A 55 -6.63 -1.48 8.37
C LEU A 55 -5.28 -1.09 7.76
N ALA A 56 -4.20 -1.13 8.53
CA ALA A 56 -2.87 -0.77 8.06
C ALA A 56 -2.39 -1.69 6.92
N ARG A 57 -2.59 -3.01 7.07
CA ARG A 57 -2.30 -4.00 6.00
C ARG A 57 -3.15 -3.74 4.76
N SER A 58 -4.43 -3.48 4.96
CA SER A 58 -5.38 -3.16 3.88
C SER A 58 -4.93 -1.96 3.06
N LEU A 59 -4.61 -0.85 3.72
CA LEU A 59 -4.15 0.37 3.05
C LEU A 59 -2.86 0.12 2.28
N LYS A 60 -1.92 -0.61 2.87
CA LYS A 60 -0.61 -0.88 2.27
C LYS A 60 -0.70 -1.69 1.00
N ILE A 61 -1.38 -2.82 1.04
CA ILE A 61 -1.42 -3.72 -0.11
C ILE A 61 -2.37 -3.15 -1.18
N MET A 62 -3.49 -2.51 -0.81
CA MET A 62 -4.31 -1.79 -1.81
C MET A 62 -3.51 -0.70 -2.52
N ALA A 63 -2.71 0.09 -1.79
CA ALA A 63 -1.84 1.08 -2.41
C ALA A 63 -0.77 0.45 -3.33
N HIS A 64 -0.23 -0.70 -2.96
CA HIS A 64 0.70 -1.49 -3.76
C HIS A 64 0.06 -1.94 -5.09
N GLU A 65 -1.09 -2.60 -5.03
CA GLU A 65 -1.79 -3.11 -6.21
C GLU A 65 -2.28 -1.97 -7.12
N ILE A 66 -2.78 -0.87 -6.54
CA ILE A 66 -3.10 0.33 -7.32
C ILE A 66 -1.85 0.89 -8.00
N GLY A 67 -0.68 0.82 -7.36
CA GLY A 67 0.60 1.13 -7.98
C GLY A 67 0.87 0.28 -9.23
N HIS A 68 0.66 -1.03 -9.15
CA HIS A 68 0.73 -1.92 -10.30
C HIS A 68 -0.25 -1.54 -11.42
N MET A 69 -1.47 -1.10 -11.09
CA MET A 69 -2.45 -0.61 -12.07
C MET A 69 -2.01 0.66 -12.81
N PHE A 70 -1.02 1.40 -12.26
CA PHE A 70 -0.35 2.53 -12.92
C PHE A 70 0.97 2.14 -13.63
N GLY A 71 1.29 0.84 -13.70
CA GLY A 71 2.48 0.31 -14.37
C GLY A 71 3.76 0.37 -13.53
N LEU A 72 3.65 0.51 -12.20
CA LEU A 72 4.82 0.44 -11.33
C LEU A 72 5.13 -1.01 -11.01
N GLU A 73 6.31 -1.49 -11.37
CA GLU A 73 6.85 -2.77 -10.88
C GLU A 73 7.34 -2.65 -9.42
N HIS A 74 7.68 -3.80 -8.82
CA HIS A 74 8.30 -3.85 -7.51
C HIS A 74 9.51 -2.92 -7.42
N CYS A 75 9.60 -2.17 -6.33
CA CYS A 75 10.70 -1.27 -6.04
C CYS A 75 11.86 -2.06 -5.40
N VAL A 76 13.06 -1.87 -5.92
CA VAL A 76 14.31 -2.43 -5.35
C VAL A 76 15.30 -1.36 -4.89
N HIS A 77 14.92 -0.08 -4.98
CA HIS A 77 15.83 1.05 -4.77
C HIS A 77 15.81 1.60 -3.35
N TYR A 78 14.65 1.56 -2.70
CA TYR A 78 14.40 2.18 -1.39
C TYR A 78 13.33 1.39 -0.64
N SER A 79 13.23 1.65 0.67
CA SER A 79 12.04 1.32 1.45
C SER A 79 10.83 2.07 0.88
N CYS A 80 9.81 1.33 0.47
CA CYS A 80 8.72 1.80 -0.37
C CYS A 80 7.51 0.87 -0.23
N VAL A 81 6.29 1.42 -0.28
CA VAL A 81 5.07 0.61 -0.37
C VAL A 81 5.06 -0.34 -1.58
N MET A 82 5.83 -0.04 -2.63
CA MET A 82 5.99 -0.91 -3.81
C MET A 82 7.08 -1.99 -3.65
N ASN A 83 7.69 -2.19 -2.48
CA ASN A 83 8.61 -3.31 -2.30
C ASN A 83 7.84 -4.63 -2.38
N GLY A 84 8.35 -5.61 -3.13
CA GLY A 84 7.79 -6.96 -3.13
C GLY A 84 8.01 -7.63 -1.77
N ALA A 85 7.02 -8.37 -1.30
CA ALA A 85 7.05 -9.09 -0.03
C ALA A 85 6.66 -10.56 -0.24
N ALA A 86 7.36 -11.48 0.42
CA ALA A 86 7.05 -12.90 0.38
C ALA A 86 5.93 -13.29 1.37
N ASP A 87 5.77 -12.53 2.45
CA ASP A 87 4.79 -12.80 3.50
C ASP A 87 4.26 -11.51 4.17
N LEU A 88 3.32 -11.68 5.11
CA LEU A 88 2.74 -10.58 5.88
C LEU A 88 3.74 -9.89 6.80
N ILE A 89 4.74 -10.62 7.32
CA ILE A 89 5.75 -10.06 8.23
C ILE A 89 6.64 -9.09 7.46
N GLU A 90 7.04 -9.44 6.25
CA GLU A 90 7.75 -8.56 5.33
C GLU A 90 6.88 -7.37 4.92
N THR A 91 5.61 -7.61 4.58
CA THR A 91 4.64 -6.56 4.25
C THR A 91 4.51 -5.55 5.39
N ASP A 92 4.42 -6.02 6.64
CA ASP A 92 4.29 -5.18 7.83
C ASP A 92 5.51 -4.27 8.04
N ARG A 93 6.72 -4.73 7.64
CA ARG A 93 7.97 -3.95 7.72
C ARG A 93 8.08 -2.85 6.66
N HIS A 94 7.39 -2.99 5.52
CA HIS A 94 7.40 -1.96 4.48
C HIS A 94 6.60 -0.72 4.90
N PRO A 95 6.94 0.48 4.41
CA PRO A 95 6.17 1.69 4.72
C PRO A 95 4.87 1.74 3.93
N LEU A 96 3.95 2.64 4.30
CA LEU A 96 2.74 2.93 3.53
C LEU A 96 2.97 3.96 2.41
N HIS A 97 4.12 4.65 2.43
CA HIS A 97 4.47 5.69 1.46
C HIS A 97 5.30 5.22 0.26
N LEU A 98 5.22 5.98 -0.83
CA LEU A 98 6.07 5.83 -2.00
C LEU A 98 7.43 6.48 -1.77
N CYS A 99 8.50 5.81 -2.21
CA CYS A 99 9.82 6.41 -2.31
C CYS A 99 9.87 7.45 -3.46
N PRO A 100 10.93 8.31 -3.52
CA PRO A 100 11.04 9.32 -4.57
C PRO A 100 11.00 8.77 -6.00
N VAL A 101 11.56 7.57 -6.22
CA VAL A 101 11.56 6.93 -7.54
C VAL A 101 10.15 6.52 -7.94
N CYS A 102 9.43 5.81 -7.08
CA CYS A 102 8.05 5.37 -7.38
C CYS A 102 7.07 6.55 -7.42
N LEU A 103 7.27 7.59 -6.60
CA LEU A 103 6.50 8.83 -6.72
C LEU A 103 6.70 9.48 -8.08
N ARG A 104 7.94 9.55 -8.59
CA ARG A 104 8.22 10.11 -9.91
C ARG A 104 7.59 9.27 -11.03
N LYS A 105 7.64 7.94 -10.93
CA LYS A 105 6.93 7.04 -11.87
C LYS A 105 5.43 7.33 -11.87
N LEU A 106 4.81 7.42 -10.70
CA LEU A 106 3.38 7.73 -10.55
C LEU A 106 3.04 9.12 -11.09
N GLN A 107 3.91 10.11 -10.85
CA GLN A 107 3.76 11.45 -11.41
C GLN A 107 3.79 11.45 -12.94
N LEU A 108 4.71 10.71 -13.55
CA LEU A 108 4.76 10.57 -15.00
C LEU A 108 3.50 9.89 -15.56
N ALA A 109 2.94 8.92 -14.84
CA ALA A 109 1.74 8.19 -15.26
C ALA A 109 0.43 8.99 -15.12
N THR A 110 0.37 9.95 -14.19
CA THR A 110 -0.89 10.62 -13.79
C THR A 110 -0.90 12.13 -13.94
N GLY A 111 0.27 12.77 -14.03
CA GLY A 111 0.40 14.23 -13.99
C GLY A 111 0.16 14.85 -12.61
N LEU A 112 0.13 14.05 -11.52
CA LEU A 112 -0.16 14.56 -10.19
C LEU A 112 0.86 15.63 -9.74
N ASP A 113 0.39 16.57 -8.91
CA ASP A 113 1.25 17.48 -8.16
C ASP A 113 1.69 16.79 -6.85
N PRO A 114 3.00 16.58 -6.62
CA PRO A 114 3.51 15.98 -5.39
C PRO A 114 3.13 16.76 -4.14
N VAL A 115 3.08 18.09 -4.19
CA VAL A 115 2.77 18.92 -3.01
C VAL A 115 1.30 18.75 -2.62
N ALA A 116 0.37 18.91 -3.58
CA ALA A 116 -1.04 18.64 -3.36
C ALA A 116 -1.29 17.22 -2.84
N ARG A 117 -0.60 16.22 -3.42
CA ARG A 117 -0.69 14.82 -2.97
C ARG A 117 -0.26 14.67 -1.51
N TYR A 118 0.88 15.23 -1.12
CA TYR A 118 1.35 15.10 0.27
C TYR A 118 0.43 15.80 1.27
N ARG A 119 -0.14 16.97 0.92
CA ARG A 119 -1.13 17.65 1.78
C ARG A 119 -2.37 16.79 1.99
N ALA A 120 -2.93 16.24 0.92
CA ALA A 120 -4.10 15.35 1.01
C ALA A 120 -3.80 14.09 1.82
N LEU A 121 -2.61 13.48 1.65
CA LEU A 121 -2.22 12.34 2.47
C LEU A 121 -2.02 12.71 3.92
N ARG A 122 -1.46 13.89 4.22
CA ARG A 122 -1.29 14.35 5.59
C ARG A 122 -2.65 14.42 6.30
N GLU A 123 -3.64 15.08 5.69
CA GLU A 123 -5.00 15.16 6.21
C GLU A 123 -5.61 13.77 6.45
N PHE A 124 -5.46 12.86 5.49
CA PHE A 124 -5.94 11.48 5.61
C PHE A 124 -5.29 10.70 6.77
N HIS A 125 -3.97 10.78 6.93
CA HIS A 125 -3.27 10.06 8.01
C HIS A 125 -3.51 10.71 9.38
N GLU A 126 -3.84 12.01 9.43
CA GLU A 126 -4.23 12.73 10.64
C GLU A 126 -5.58 12.23 11.16
N GLU A 127 -6.55 12.04 10.25
CA GLU A 127 -7.86 11.47 10.58
C GLU A 127 -7.76 10.01 11.06
N LEU A 128 -6.90 9.20 10.43
CA LEU A 128 -6.73 7.78 10.78
C LEU A 128 -5.80 7.53 11.97
N GLY A 129 -5.04 8.54 12.43
CA GLY A 129 -4.14 8.39 13.56
C GLY A 129 -2.89 7.56 13.27
N PHE A 130 -2.24 7.75 12.11
CA PHE A 130 -0.96 7.10 11.78
C PHE A 130 0.25 8.04 12.01
N PRO A 131 0.80 8.11 13.24
CA PRO A 131 1.80 9.13 13.60
C PRO A 131 3.13 8.99 12.84
N GLU A 132 3.54 7.76 12.53
CA GLU A 132 4.79 7.52 11.80
C GLU A 132 4.72 8.03 10.36
N GLU A 133 3.58 7.81 9.68
CA GLU A 133 3.34 8.30 8.33
C GLU A 133 3.17 9.83 8.32
N LEU A 134 2.48 10.41 9.31
CA LEU A 134 2.40 11.87 9.46
C LEU A 134 3.79 12.50 9.59
N ALA A 135 4.61 11.98 10.49
CA ALA A 135 5.96 12.49 10.70
C ALA A 135 6.82 12.36 9.43
N TRP A 136 6.64 11.28 8.66
CA TRP A 136 7.31 11.13 7.38
C TRP A 136 6.82 12.14 6.34
N ILE A 137 5.50 12.29 6.19
CA ILE A 137 4.88 13.22 5.24
C ILE A 137 5.28 14.66 5.55
N ASP A 138 5.27 15.09 6.82
CA ASP A 138 5.67 16.44 7.23
C ASP A 138 7.12 16.75 6.83
N ARG A 139 8.05 15.82 7.08
CA ARG A 139 9.44 15.96 6.62
C ARG A 139 9.54 16.04 5.09
N ARG A 140 8.70 15.30 4.36
CA ARG A 140 8.68 15.35 2.89
C ARG A 140 8.08 16.64 2.36
N LEU A 141 7.03 17.16 2.98
CA LEU A 141 6.41 18.44 2.63
C LEU A 141 7.42 19.57 2.77
N ALA A 142 8.05 19.70 3.93
CA ALA A 142 9.09 20.70 4.17
C ALA A 142 10.21 20.62 3.12
N TYR A 143 10.58 19.40 2.69
CA TYR A 143 11.55 19.21 1.62
C TYR A 143 11.14 19.76 0.28
N VAL A 144 9.91 19.46 -0.16
CA VAL A 144 9.47 19.81 -1.50
C VAL A 144 8.99 21.26 -1.61
N THR A 145 8.62 21.89 -0.49
CA THR A 145 8.21 23.31 -0.42
C THR A 145 9.39 24.25 -0.12
N GLY A 146 10.52 23.73 0.35
CA GLY A 146 11.69 24.54 0.69
C GLY A 146 11.60 25.21 2.06
N GLU A 147 10.79 24.66 2.97
CA GLU A 147 10.56 25.18 4.34
C GLU A 147 11.55 24.58 5.37
N TYR A 148 12.79 24.33 4.94
CA TYR A 148 13.86 23.75 5.78
C TYR A 148 14.57 24.74 6.69
#